data_AF-A0A2N8ZKT3-F1
#
_entry.id   AF-A0A2N8ZKT3-F1
#
_cell.length_a   1.000
_cell.length_b   1.000
_cell.length_c   1.000
_cell.angle_alpha   90.00
_cell.angle_beta   90.00
_cell.angle_gamma   90.00
#
_symmetry.space_group_name_H-M   'P 1'
#
loop_
_entity.id
_entity.type
_entity.pdbx_description
1 polymer ?
#
loop_
_entity_poly.entity_id
_entity_poly.type
_entity_poly.pdbx_seq_one_letter_code
_entity_poly.pdbx_strand_id
1 'polypeptide(L)'
;MKTVKTQDTLQGRSVISRLFVDDLPIGEHQFWFQVATSALAQSQLIPVTVYKATQDGPKAMVTAGVHGDELNGILTAQQVSRDLAGKITSGSLIVIPTINLSGINAGTRDFVSADPDASPCNLNRFFPGKEDGDAANRYLHCLWHHLLKDNADFTVDLHTQTRGATYPLYVFSDFRLQPTLDMARMMDPDCILNDPGDEGVLETVWNQHGVPCITVEVGTGKVTEKNYIERAVRGIKNILTFNKMLDDSITAPKYERTVH
;
A
#
# COMPACT_ATOMS: atom_id res chain seq x y z
N MET A 1 -7.90 -18.79 7.99
CA MET A 1 -9.07 -17.87 7.84
C MET A 1 -9.67 -18.08 6.46
N LYS A 2 -10.67 -17.31 6.01
CA LYS A 2 -11.22 -17.37 4.64
C LYS A 2 -11.59 -15.98 4.13
N THR A 3 -11.45 -15.76 2.83
CA THR A 3 -12.02 -14.66 2.06
C THR A 3 -13.54 -14.73 2.15
N VAL A 4 -14.16 -13.61 2.50
CA VAL A 4 -15.62 -13.51 2.64
C VAL A 4 -16.13 -12.62 1.53
N LYS A 5 -16.87 -13.22 0.58
CA LYS A 5 -17.56 -12.51 -0.49
C LYS A 5 -18.92 -12.05 0.01
N THR A 6 -19.34 -10.85 -0.39
CA THR A 6 -20.74 -10.44 -0.25
C THR A 6 -21.55 -11.04 -1.40
N GLN A 7 -22.85 -10.73 -1.48
CA GLN A 7 -23.69 -11.12 -2.61
C GLN A 7 -23.52 -10.18 -3.83
N ASP A 8 -22.78 -9.09 -3.67
CA ASP A 8 -22.69 -8.03 -4.66
C ASP A 8 -21.57 -8.25 -5.67
N THR A 9 -21.80 -7.73 -6.88
CA THR A 9 -20.80 -7.62 -7.93
C THR A 9 -20.91 -6.24 -8.54
N LEU A 10 -19.77 -5.56 -8.71
CA LEU A 10 -19.70 -4.23 -9.31
C LEU A 10 -18.66 -4.23 -10.42
N GLN A 11 -19.04 -3.78 -11.62
CA GLN A 11 -18.17 -3.75 -12.80
C GLN A 11 -17.50 -5.11 -13.10
N GLY A 12 -18.25 -6.21 -12.90
CA GLY A 12 -17.76 -7.57 -13.12
C GLY A 12 -16.83 -8.12 -12.04
N ARG A 13 -16.61 -7.40 -10.94
CA ARG A 13 -15.75 -7.82 -9.81
C ARG A 13 -16.60 -8.11 -8.57
N SER A 14 -16.32 -9.21 -7.89
CA SER A 14 -16.98 -9.53 -6.63
C SER A 14 -16.63 -8.50 -5.55
N VAL A 15 -17.61 -8.18 -4.71
CA VAL A 15 -17.38 -7.42 -3.49
C VAL A 15 -17.01 -8.38 -2.35
N ILE A 16 -15.99 -8.04 -1.57
CA ILE A 16 -15.52 -8.81 -0.42
C ILE A 16 -15.54 -7.95 0.84
N SER A 17 -15.85 -8.55 1.98
CA SER A 17 -15.74 -7.91 3.31
C SER A 17 -14.51 -8.37 4.08
N ARG A 18 -13.82 -9.41 3.60
CA ARG A 18 -12.54 -9.90 4.13
C ARG A 18 -11.75 -10.58 3.02
N LEU A 19 -10.44 -10.35 2.99
CA LEU A 19 -9.47 -11.05 2.16
C LEU A 19 -8.67 -12.04 3.02
N PHE A 20 -8.46 -13.24 2.52
CA PHE A 20 -7.44 -14.17 3.03
C PHE A 20 -6.73 -14.85 1.86
N VAL A 21 -5.61 -14.29 1.41
CA VAL A 21 -4.93 -14.65 0.15
C VAL A 21 -4.64 -16.15 0.01
N ASP A 22 -4.34 -16.82 1.11
CA ASP A 22 -4.00 -18.24 1.11
C ASP A 22 -5.17 -19.13 0.65
N ASP A 23 -6.43 -18.66 0.76
CA ASP A 23 -7.60 -19.41 0.29
C ASP A 23 -7.98 -19.20 -1.18
N LEU A 24 -7.40 -18.19 -1.84
CA LEU A 24 -7.70 -17.91 -3.23
C LEU A 24 -7.10 -18.99 -4.14
N PRO A 25 -7.75 -19.35 -5.25
CA PRO A 25 -7.12 -20.20 -6.25
C PRO A 25 -5.96 -19.44 -6.93
N ILE A 26 -5.07 -20.18 -7.57
CA ILE A 26 -3.97 -19.60 -8.38
C ILE A 26 -4.56 -18.72 -9.48
N GLY A 27 -3.89 -17.60 -9.79
CA GLY A 27 -4.27 -16.68 -10.86
C GLY A 27 -4.43 -15.23 -10.40
N GLU A 28 -5.08 -14.44 -11.24
CA GLU A 28 -5.38 -13.03 -10.98
C GLU A 28 -6.80 -12.88 -10.43
N HIS A 29 -6.92 -12.12 -9.34
CA HIS A 29 -8.20 -11.79 -8.71
C HIS A 29 -8.33 -10.29 -8.57
N GLN A 30 -9.48 -9.76 -9.00
CA GLN A 30 -9.83 -8.35 -8.83
C GLN A 30 -11.10 -8.25 -8.00
N PHE A 31 -11.02 -7.53 -6.90
CA PHE A 31 -12.11 -7.37 -5.94
C PHE A 31 -12.41 -5.90 -5.67
N TRP A 32 -13.62 -5.67 -5.19
CA TRP A 32 -13.98 -4.49 -4.43
C TRP A 32 -14.03 -4.86 -2.95
N PHE A 33 -13.12 -4.32 -2.13
CA PHE A 33 -13.17 -4.50 -0.69
C PHE A 33 -14.12 -3.47 -0.07
N GLN A 34 -15.18 -3.94 0.58
CA GLN A 34 -16.11 -3.11 1.32
C GLN A 34 -15.51 -2.73 2.67
N VAL A 35 -14.91 -1.55 2.72
CA VAL A 35 -14.25 -1.03 3.94
C VAL A 35 -15.25 -0.41 4.92
N ALA A 36 -16.32 0.19 4.42
CA ALA A 36 -17.34 0.82 5.24
C ALA A 36 -18.68 0.94 4.48
N THR A 37 -19.72 1.35 5.19
CA THR A 37 -21.04 1.66 4.63
C THR A 37 -21.42 3.07 5.02
N SER A 38 -21.85 3.90 4.07
CA SER A 38 -22.28 5.27 4.33
C SER A 38 -23.67 5.34 4.99
N ALA A 39 -24.05 6.51 5.48
CA ALA A 39 -25.40 6.75 6.03
C ALA A 39 -26.52 6.54 5.00
N LEU A 40 -26.21 6.52 3.71
CA LEU A 40 -27.14 6.21 2.62
C LEU A 40 -27.24 4.70 2.33
N ALA A 41 -26.67 3.86 3.20
CA ALA A 41 -26.53 2.41 3.01
C ALA A 41 -25.72 2.02 1.75
N GLN A 42 -24.84 2.91 1.27
CA GLN A 42 -23.97 2.63 0.13
C GLN A 42 -22.61 2.13 0.61
N SER A 43 -22.12 1.03 0.02
CA SER A 43 -20.79 0.49 0.30
C SER A 43 -19.70 1.43 -0.21
N GLN A 44 -18.72 1.71 0.64
CA GLN A 44 -17.45 2.33 0.25
C GLN A 44 -16.50 1.21 -0.15
N LEU A 45 -16.01 1.25 -1.40
CA LEU A 45 -15.32 0.13 -2.03
C LEU A 45 -13.89 0.52 -2.42
N ILE A 46 -12.91 -0.21 -1.91
CA ILE A 46 -11.50 -0.08 -2.28
C ILE A 46 -11.18 -1.14 -3.36
N PRO A 47 -10.55 -0.78 -4.49
CA PRO A 47 -10.07 -1.76 -5.46
C PRO A 47 -8.91 -2.55 -4.86
N VAL A 48 -8.97 -3.87 -4.95
CA VAL A 48 -7.91 -4.77 -4.52
C VAL A 48 -7.60 -5.74 -5.64
N THR A 49 -6.32 -5.86 -6.01
CA THR A 49 -5.87 -6.86 -6.98
C THR A 49 -4.88 -7.81 -6.34
N VAL A 50 -5.07 -9.11 -6.56
CA VAL A 50 -4.20 -10.18 -6.07
C VAL A 50 -3.68 -10.99 -7.25
N TYR A 51 -2.37 -11.18 -7.31
CA TYR A 51 -1.70 -12.07 -8.25
C TYR A 51 -1.10 -13.23 -7.45
N LYS A 52 -1.69 -14.43 -7.57
CA LYS A 52 -1.23 -15.63 -6.86
C LYS A 52 -0.55 -16.59 -7.83
N ALA A 53 0.73 -16.88 -7.58
CA ALA A 53 1.51 -17.78 -8.41
C ALA A 53 1.23 -19.26 -8.11
N THR A 54 1.71 -20.14 -8.99
CA THR A 54 1.67 -21.60 -8.80
C THR A 54 2.70 -22.09 -7.78
N GLN A 55 3.85 -21.43 -7.70
CA GLN A 55 4.92 -21.81 -6.78
C GLN A 55 4.72 -21.12 -5.43
N ASP A 56 4.92 -21.85 -4.35
CA ASP A 56 4.90 -21.29 -3.00
C ASP A 56 6.03 -20.25 -2.84
N GLY A 57 5.74 -19.20 -2.10
CA GLY A 57 6.63 -18.07 -1.89
C GLY A 57 5.99 -17.01 -0.98
N PRO A 58 6.67 -15.88 -0.77
CA PRO A 58 6.18 -14.85 0.15
C PRO A 58 4.97 -14.07 -0.40
N LYS A 59 4.22 -13.45 0.50
CA LYS A 59 3.14 -12.51 0.19
C LYS A 59 3.67 -11.07 0.26
N ALA A 60 3.66 -10.36 -0.86
CA ALA A 60 4.02 -8.95 -0.93
C ALA A 60 2.76 -8.08 -0.99
N MET A 61 2.77 -6.93 -0.32
CA MET A 61 1.69 -5.94 -0.45
C MET A 61 2.22 -4.56 -0.84
N VAL A 62 1.55 -3.92 -1.79
CA VAL A 62 1.81 -2.53 -2.18
C VAL A 62 0.55 -1.71 -1.89
N THR A 63 0.66 -0.77 -0.95
CA THR A 63 -0.41 0.18 -0.61
C THR A 63 -0.09 1.57 -1.11
N ALA A 64 -1.11 2.35 -1.42
CA ALA A 64 -0.96 3.76 -1.78
C ALA A 64 -2.20 4.57 -1.41
N GLY A 65 -2.04 5.88 -1.36
CA GLY A 65 -3.16 6.81 -1.17
C GLY A 65 -3.72 6.78 0.24
N VAL A 66 -2.88 6.51 1.25
CA VAL A 66 -3.24 6.76 2.67
C VAL A 66 -3.57 8.24 2.88
N HIS A 67 -2.84 9.11 2.20
CA HIS A 67 -3.23 10.49 1.97
C HIS A 67 -3.83 10.68 0.59
N GLY A 68 -4.91 11.45 0.49
CA GLY A 68 -5.69 11.53 -0.74
C GLY A 68 -5.11 12.40 -1.85
N ASP A 69 -4.12 13.26 -1.54
CA ASP A 69 -3.51 14.17 -2.51
C ASP A 69 -2.14 13.72 -3.05
N GLU A 70 -1.78 12.47 -2.81
CA GLU A 70 -0.48 11.86 -3.13
C GLU A 70 -0.54 11.02 -4.42
N LEU A 71 -0.80 11.70 -5.54
CA LEU A 71 -1.08 11.11 -6.85
C LEU A 71 0.02 10.17 -7.38
N ASN A 72 1.31 10.49 -7.18
CA ASN A 72 2.39 9.65 -7.71
C ASN A 72 2.42 8.26 -7.07
N GLY A 73 2.10 8.13 -5.78
CA GLY A 73 1.99 6.82 -5.12
C GLY A 73 0.86 5.98 -5.71
N ILE A 74 -0.32 6.58 -5.89
CA ILE A 74 -1.49 5.92 -6.50
C ILE A 74 -1.16 5.44 -7.92
N LEU A 75 -0.56 6.31 -8.75
CA LEU A 75 -0.18 5.98 -10.13
C LEU A 75 0.92 4.91 -10.18
N THR A 76 1.85 4.91 -9.22
CA THR A 76 2.87 3.88 -9.07
C THR A 76 2.24 2.53 -8.76
N ALA A 77 1.36 2.42 -7.77
CA ALA A 77 0.66 1.18 -7.45
C ALA A 77 -0.14 0.64 -8.64
N GLN A 78 -0.86 1.52 -9.35
CA GLN A 78 -1.60 1.14 -10.55
C GLN A 78 -0.68 0.66 -11.68
N GLN A 79 0.48 1.29 -11.88
CA GLN A 79 1.45 0.85 -12.88
C GLN A 79 2.08 -0.49 -12.50
N VAL A 80 2.43 -0.70 -11.22
CA VAL A 80 2.91 -1.99 -10.70
C VAL A 80 1.91 -3.10 -11.01
N SER A 81 0.62 -2.90 -10.72
CA SER A 81 -0.43 -3.86 -11.04
C SER A 81 -0.47 -4.18 -12.54
N ARG A 82 -0.50 -3.17 -13.42
CA ARG A 82 -0.52 -3.39 -14.87
C ARG A 82 0.74 -4.12 -15.37
N ASP A 83 1.90 -3.74 -14.87
CA ASP A 83 3.18 -4.27 -15.34
C ASP A 83 3.43 -5.71 -14.90
N LEU A 84 2.92 -6.10 -13.73
CA LEU A 84 3.18 -7.39 -13.10
C LEU A 84 2.05 -8.41 -13.29
N ALA A 85 0.98 -8.03 -13.99
CA ALA A 85 -0.06 -8.95 -14.41
C ALA A 85 0.56 -10.15 -15.16
N GLY A 86 0.33 -11.35 -14.64
CA GLY A 86 0.87 -12.60 -15.19
C GLY A 86 2.38 -12.81 -15.03
N LYS A 87 3.09 -12.00 -14.22
CA LYS A 87 4.55 -12.09 -14.05
C LYS A 87 5.01 -12.61 -12.69
N ILE A 88 4.12 -12.70 -11.70
CA ILE A 88 4.47 -13.27 -10.40
C ILE A 88 4.69 -14.77 -10.55
N THR A 89 5.89 -15.24 -10.21
CA THR A 89 6.34 -16.63 -10.40
C THR A 89 6.29 -17.45 -9.12
N SER A 90 6.41 -16.81 -7.95
CA SER A 90 6.24 -17.44 -6.64
C SER A 90 5.50 -16.53 -5.66
N GLY A 91 4.76 -17.13 -4.73
CA GLY A 91 4.02 -16.41 -3.69
C GLY A 91 2.82 -15.64 -4.20
N SER A 92 2.55 -14.46 -3.62
CA SER A 92 1.43 -13.61 -4.04
C SER A 92 1.74 -12.11 -3.93
N LEU A 93 1.31 -11.32 -4.91
CA LEU A 93 1.35 -9.85 -4.85
C LEU A 93 -0.06 -9.29 -4.66
N ILE A 94 -0.24 -8.44 -3.66
CA ILE A 94 -1.48 -7.73 -3.36
C ILE A 94 -1.25 -6.24 -3.61
N VAL A 95 -2.11 -5.60 -4.40
CA VAL A 95 -2.01 -4.17 -4.73
C VAL A 95 -3.29 -3.45 -4.33
N ILE A 96 -3.14 -2.40 -3.52
CA ILE A 96 -4.24 -1.58 -2.98
C ILE A 96 -3.92 -0.10 -3.24
N PRO A 97 -4.34 0.46 -4.38
CA PRO A 97 -3.84 1.76 -4.84
C PRO A 97 -4.52 2.97 -4.18
N THR A 98 -5.63 2.81 -3.46
CA THR A 98 -6.46 3.93 -2.98
C THR A 98 -7.04 3.66 -1.59
N ILE A 99 -6.21 3.79 -0.54
CA ILE A 99 -6.62 3.56 0.85
C ILE A 99 -7.62 4.61 1.34
N ASN A 100 -7.43 5.90 1.08
CA ASN A 100 -8.26 6.98 1.60
C ASN A 100 -9.25 7.50 0.55
N LEU A 101 -10.37 6.80 0.39
CA LEU A 101 -11.36 7.11 -0.65
C LEU A 101 -11.92 8.54 -0.53
N SER A 102 -12.22 9.02 0.68
CA SER A 102 -12.82 10.35 0.87
C SER A 102 -11.80 11.47 0.64
N GLY A 103 -10.57 11.32 1.12
CA GLY A 103 -9.49 12.27 0.85
C GLY A 103 -9.18 12.37 -0.64
N ILE A 104 -9.15 11.24 -1.36
CA ILE A 104 -8.92 11.21 -2.82
C ILE A 104 -10.04 11.96 -3.54
N ASN A 105 -11.31 11.68 -3.23
CA ASN A 105 -12.45 12.36 -3.84
C ASN A 105 -12.46 13.87 -3.55
N ALA A 106 -12.02 14.28 -2.35
CA ALA A 106 -11.92 15.68 -1.96
C ALA A 106 -10.64 16.37 -2.47
N GLY A 107 -9.66 15.61 -2.99
CA GLY A 107 -8.34 16.13 -3.35
C GLY A 107 -7.57 16.69 -2.14
N THR A 108 -7.76 16.09 -0.96
CA THR A 108 -7.15 16.47 0.32
C THR A 108 -6.23 15.39 0.85
N ARG A 109 -5.24 15.80 1.65
CA ARG A 109 -4.39 14.86 2.41
C ARG A 109 -5.22 13.98 3.33
N ASP A 110 -6.08 14.63 4.09
CA ASP A 110 -6.80 14.03 5.20
C ASP A 110 -8.07 13.31 4.75
N PHE A 111 -8.47 12.32 5.54
CA PHE A 111 -9.77 11.66 5.45
C PHE A 111 -10.87 12.63 5.85
N VAL A 112 -11.87 12.75 4.98
CA VAL A 112 -13.03 13.59 5.19
C VAL A 112 -14.20 12.70 5.58
N SER A 113 -14.68 12.86 6.82
CA SER A 113 -15.89 12.17 7.29
C SER A 113 -17.13 12.78 6.64
N ALA A 114 -18.19 11.97 6.49
CA ALA A 114 -19.51 12.50 6.13
C ALA A 114 -20.22 13.16 7.34
N ASP A 115 -19.69 12.96 8.55
CA ASP A 115 -20.13 13.65 9.74
C ASP A 115 -19.70 15.13 9.67
N PRO A 116 -20.65 16.08 9.60
CA PRO A 116 -20.34 17.51 9.46
C PRO A 116 -19.65 18.11 10.69
N ASP A 117 -19.77 17.47 11.85
CA ASP A 117 -19.15 17.92 13.10
C ASP A 117 -17.74 17.31 13.28
N ALA A 118 -17.38 16.33 12.45
CA ALA A 118 -16.04 15.73 12.47
C ALA A 118 -15.05 16.54 11.62
N SER A 119 -13.91 16.87 12.21
CA SER A 119 -12.81 17.49 11.47
C SER A 119 -12.11 16.47 10.56
N PRO A 120 -11.58 16.89 9.39
CA PRO A 120 -10.69 16.05 8.61
C PRO A 120 -9.51 15.56 9.45
N CYS A 121 -9.10 14.31 9.26
CA CYS A 121 -8.04 13.70 10.04
C CYS A 121 -7.05 12.94 9.17
N ASN A 122 -5.79 12.94 9.59
CA ASN A 122 -4.74 12.18 8.93
C ASN A 122 -4.81 10.71 9.34
N LEU A 123 -5.23 9.82 8.44
CA LEU A 123 -5.31 8.37 8.69
C LEU A 123 -3.99 7.77 9.17
N ASN A 124 -2.86 8.30 8.71
CA ASN A 124 -1.52 7.82 9.07
C ASN A 124 -1.09 8.21 10.49
N ARG A 125 -2.05 8.50 11.38
CA ARG A 125 -1.87 8.75 12.82
C ARG A 125 -2.78 7.87 13.67
N PHE A 126 -3.55 6.97 13.05
CA PHE A 126 -4.61 6.22 13.72
C PHE A 126 -4.63 4.73 13.38
N PHE A 127 -3.68 4.19 12.60
CA PHE A 127 -3.60 2.74 12.43
C PHE A 127 -3.29 2.06 13.78
N PRO A 128 -3.80 0.85 14.08
CA PRO A 128 -4.69 0.02 13.26
C PRO A 128 -6.18 0.37 13.33
N GLY A 129 -6.55 1.50 13.94
CA GLY A 129 -7.93 1.91 14.17
C GLY A 129 -8.58 1.24 15.38
N LYS A 130 -9.85 1.57 15.63
CA LYS A 130 -10.67 1.05 16.73
C LYS A 130 -12.08 0.73 16.24
N GLU A 131 -12.60 -0.45 16.60
CA GLU A 131 -13.93 -0.92 16.18
C GLU A 131 -15.07 -0.02 16.70
N ASP A 132 -14.91 0.52 17.91
CA ASP A 132 -15.84 1.38 18.62
C ASP A 132 -15.47 2.88 18.52
N GLY A 133 -14.52 3.22 17.64
CA GLY A 133 -14.07 4.60 17.44
C GLY A 133 -14.97 5.43 16.52
N ASP A 134 -14.47 6.62 16.17
CA ASP A 134 -15.08 7.49 15.15
C ASP A 134 -15.01 6.87 13.73
N ALA A 135 -15.54 7.59 12.74
CA ALA A 135 -15.60 7.10 11.37
C ALA A 135 -14.23 6.66 10.82
N ALA A 136 -13.16 7.43 11.09
CA ALA A 136 -11.82 7.11 10.64
C ALA A 136 -11.24 5.88 11.35
N ASN A 137 -11.42 5.80 12.68
CA ASN A 137 -10.98 4.65 13.46
C ASN A 137 -11.65 3.34 13.03
N ARG A 138 -12.97 3.36 12.79
CA ARG A 138 -13.69 2.16 12.31
C ARG A 138 -13.29 1.77 10.90
N TYR A 139 -13.06 2.77 10.03
CA TYR A 139 -12.55 2.56 8.68
C TYR A 139 -11.21 1.84 8.69
N LEU A 140 -10.26 2.34 9.49
CA LEU A 140 -8.94 1.75 9.66
C LEU A 140 -8.99 0.38 10.34
N HIS A 141 -9.87 0.20 11.34
CA HIS A 141 -10.06 -1.09 12.00
C HIS A 141 -10.50 -2.16 11.01
N CYS A 142 -11.52 -1.88 10.19
CA CYS A 142 -11.99 -2.78 9.15
C CYS A 142 -10.87 -3.11 8.16
N LEU A 143 -10.16 -2.08 7.68
CA LEU A 143 -9.07 -2.23 6.72
C LEU A 143 -7.93 -3.08 7.28
N TRP A 144 -7.45 -2.79 8.50
CA TRP A 144 -6.37 -3.52 9.14
C TRP A 144 -6.74 -5.00 9.39
N HIS A 145 -7.89 -5.24 10.02
CA HIS A 145 -8.27 -6.58 10.50
C HIS A 145 -8.92 -7.48 9.44
N HIS A 146 -9.37 -6.93 8.31
CA HIS A 146 -10.08 -7.71 7.28
C HIS A 146 -9.39 -7.69 5.92
N LEU A 147 -8.45 -6.77 5.68
CA LEU A 147 -7.72 -6.69 4.42
C LEU A 147 -6.20 -6.79 4.58
N LEU A 148 -5.62 -6.10 5.58
CA LEU A 148 -4.16 -5.97 5.67
C LEU A 148 -3.48 -7.11 6.45
N LYS A 149 -3.65 -7.13 7.78
CA LYS A 149 -2.78 -7.81 8.76
C LYS A 149 -2.33 -9.22 8.39
N ASP A 150 -3.22 -10.05 7.86
CA ASP A 150 -2.97 -11.49 7.66
C ASP A 150 -2.56 -11.85 6.21
N ASN A 151 -2.34 -10.85 5.34
CA ASN A 151 -2.19 -11.02 3.90
C ASN A 151 -0.82 -10.61 3.34
N ALA A 152 0.17 -10.32 4.18
CA ALA A 152 1.51 -9.95 3.74
C ALA A 152 2.62 -10.47 4.66
N ASP A 153 3.75 -10.83 4.05
CA ASP A 153 5.01 -11.14 4.70
C ASP A 153 6.00 -9.97 4.60
N PHE A 154 5.81 -9.05 3.64
CA PHE A 154 6.47 -7.74 3.58
C PHE A 154 5.64 -6.74 2.76
N THR A 155 5.81 -5.44 3.02
CA THR A 155 4.98 -4.40 2.40
C THR A 155 5.74 -3.14 1.96
N VAL A 156 5.20 -2.45 0.97
CA VAL A 156 5.67 -1.13 0.51
C VAL A 156 4.48 -0.17 0.56
N ASP A 157 4.58 0.88 1.37
CA ASP A 157 3.57 1.93 1.43
C ASP A 157 4.03 3.17 0.64
N LEU A 158 3.26 3.54 -0.39
CA LEU A 158 3.61 4.59 -1.33
C LEU A 158 2.96 5.91 -0.93
N HIS A 159 3.81 6.91 -0.65
CA HIS A 159 3.46 8.28 -0.32
C HIS A 159 4.06 9.27 -1.34
N THR A 160 3.77 10.54 -1.13
CA THR A 160 4.53 11.66 -1.70
C THR A 160 4.69 12.73 -0.63
N GLN A 161 5.67 13.61 -0.79
CA GLN A 161 5.83 14.68 0.18
C GLN A 161 4.78 15.78 0.11
N THR A 162 4.77 16.58 1.17
CA THR A 162 3.94 17.79 1.25
C THR A 162 4.27 18.77 0.12
N ARG A 163 3.44 19.81 -0.01
CA ARG A 163 3.60 20.81 -1.07
C ARG A 163 4.70 21.81 -0.74
N GLY A 164 5.11 22.59 -1.74
CA GLY A 164 5.92 23.79 -1.55
C GLY A 164 7.43 23.59 -1.73
N ALA A 165 7.88 22.41 -2.11
CA ALA A 165 9.25 22.14 -2.52
C ALA A 165 9.29 21.02 -3.58
N THR A 166 10.45 20.86 -4.25
CA THR A 166 10.73 19.70 -5.10
C THR A 166 11.37 18.62 -4.24
N TYR A 167 10.83 17.40 -4.30
CA TYR A 167 11.32 16.27 -3.52
C TYR A 167 11.96 15.19 -4.39
N PRO A 168 13.02 14.53 -3.90
CA PRO A 168 13.61 13.38 -4.59
C PRO A 168 12.76 12.11 -4.38
N LEU A 169 13.18 10.99 -4.96
CA LEU A 169 12.68 9.67 -4.54
C LEU A 169 13.43 9.27 -3.28
N TYR A 170 12.72 9.06 -2.18
CA TYR A 170 13.38 8.62 -0.94
C TYR A 170 12.56 7.62 -0.13
N VAL A 171 13.23 6.96 0.80
CA VAL A 171 12.65 5.87 1.59
C VAL A 171 12.87 6.11 3.07
N PHE A 172 11.80 6.00 3.85
CA PHE A 172 11.89 5.79 5.30
C PHE A 172 11.99 4.30 5.58
N SER A 173 12.95 3.93 6.43
CA SER A 173 13.19 2.55 6.83
C SER A 173 13.70 2.52 8.27
N ASP A 174 13.16 1.61 9.06
CA ASP A 174 13.69 1.34 10.40
C ASP A 174 15.04 0.61 10.33
N PHE A 175 16.13 1.31 10.66
CA PHE A 175 17.49 0.74 10.55
C PHE A 175 17.76 -0.39 11.54
N ARG A 176 16.88 -0.60 12.52
CA ARG A 176 16.96 -1.74 13.45
C ARG A 176 16.50 -3.04 12.77
N LEU A 177 15.77 -2.94 11.65
CA LEU A 177 15.19 -4.07 10.93
C LEU A 177 15.94 -4.30 9.61
N GLN A 178 16.82 -5.30 9.59
CA GLN A 178 17.60 -5.62 8.37
C GLN A 178 16.74 -5.85 7.11
N PRO A 179 15.57 -6.52 7.18
CA PRO A 179 14.72 -6.69 6.00
C PRO A 179 14.21 -5.37 5.40
N THR A 180 13.88 -4.36 6.20
CA THR A 180 13.41 -3.06 5.70
C THR A 180 14.55 -2.31 5.00
N LEU A 181 15.77 -2.39 5.55
CA LEU A 181 16.97 -1.84 4.94
C LEU A 181 17.29 -2.49 3.59
N ASP A 182 17.17 -3.81 3.48
CA ASP A 182 17.39 -4.51 2.22
C ASP A 182 16.33 -4.11 1.18
N MET A 183 15.07 -3.95 1.58
CA MET A 183 14.01 -3.42 0.72
C MET A 183 14.29 -1.98 0.27
N ALA A 184 14.69 -1.09 1.19
CA ALA A 184 15.08 0.29 0.87
C ALA A 184 16.29 0.33 -0.08
N ARG A 185 17.23 -0.61 0.07
CA ARG A 185 18.35 -0.78 -0.86
C ARG A 185 17.86 -1.24 -2.23
N MET A 186 16.96 -2.21 -2.32
CA MET A 186 16.42 -2.64 -3.62
C MET A 186 15.58 -1.57 -4.32
N MET A 187 14.92 -0.68 -3.57
CA MET A 187 14.12 0.43 -4.11
C MET A 187 14.94 1.43 -4.96
N ASP A 188 16.24 1.56 -4.71
CA ASP A 188 17.12 2.52 -5.41
C ASP A 188 16.69 4.00 -5.33
N PRO A 189 16.41 4.51 -4.11
CA PRO A 189 16.13 5.93 -3.91
C PRO A 189 17.39 6.80 -3.96
N ASP A 190 17.17 8.11 -4.03
CA ASP A 190 18.21 9.13 -3.89
C ASP A 190 18.72 9.23 -2.43
N CYS A 191 17.86 8.96 -1.44
CA CYS A 191 18.25 8.84 -0.04
C CYS A 191 17.40 7.81 0.73
N ILE A 192 17.98 7.25 1.79
CA ILE A 192 17.31 6.40 2.76
C ILE A 192 17.46 7.10 4.11
N LEU A 193 16.35 7.36 4.79
CA LEU A 193 16.33 7.97 6.11
C LEU A 193 16.01 6.92 7.18
N ASN A 194 16.73 6.97 8.29
CA ASN A 194 16.40 6.17 9.46
C ASN A 194 15.07 6.64 10.06
N ASP A 195 14.11 5.74 10.14
CA ASP A 195 12.80 5.99 10.74
C ASP A 195 12.52 4.97 11.85
N PRO A 196 12.67 5.34 13.13
CA PRO A 196 12.31 4.46 14.24
C PRO A 196 10.79 4.28 14.39
N GLY A 197 9.99 5.00 13.59
CA GLY A 197 8.54 4.93 13.53
C GLY A 197 7.83 5.82 14.54
N ASP A 198 6.63 6.28 14.16
CA ASP A 198 5.69 7.01 15.00
C ASP A 198 4.41 6.18 15.23
N GLU A 199 3.78 6.31 16.40
CA GLU A 199 2.52 5.63 16.69
C GLU A 199 1.44 6.01 15.67
N GLY A 200 0.71 5.01 15.18
CA GLY A 200 -0.40 5.21 14.26
C GLY A 200 -0.03 5.34 12.78
N VAL A 201 1.27 5.37 12.45
CA VAL A 201 1.76 5.30 11.06
C VAL A 201 1.64 3.86 10.54
N LEU A 202 1.14 3.67 9.31
CA LEU A 202 0.91 2.34 8.72
C LEU A 202 2.20 1.50 8.67
N GLU A 203 3.30 2.09 8.20
CA GLU A 203 4.62 1.44 8.13
C GLU A 203 5.09 0.97 9.52
N THR A 204 4.95 1.84 10.53
CA THR A 204 5.33 1.52 11.91
C THR A 204 4.46 0.40 12.48
N VAL A 205 3.14 0.42 12.22
CA VAL A 205 2.21 -0.62 12.68
C VAL A 205 2.51 -1.97 12.02
N TRP A 206 2.90 -2.00 10.74
CA TRP A 206 3.39 -3.21 10.08
C TRP A 206 4.65 -3.76 10.74
N ASN A 207 5.66 -2.90 10.93
CA ASN A 207 6.93 -3.27 11.54
C ASN A 207 6.76 -3.81 12.96
N GLN A 208 5.88 -3.20 13.77
CA GLN A 208 5.52 -3.68 15.11
C GLN A 208 4.79 -5.02 15.10
N HIS A 209 4.09 -5.37 14.01
CA HIS A 209 3.46 -6.68 13.81
C HIS A 209 4.41 -7.71 13.20
N GLY A 210 5.69 -7.40 13.06
CA GLY A 210 6.71 -8.33 12.54
C GLY A 210 6.68 -8.50 11.01
N VAL A 211 5.99 -7.61 10.29
CA VAL A 211 5.96 -7.60 8.82
C VAL A 211 6.79 -6.41 8.35
N PRO A 212 7.95 -6.63 7.71
CA PRO A 212 8.79 -5.54 7.22
C PRO A 212 8.04 -4.62 6.26
N CYS A 213 8.03 -3.33 6.57
CA CYS A 213 7.46 -2.27 5.76
C CYS A 213 8.48 -1.14 5.54
N ILE A 214 8.44 -0.56 4.34
CA ILE A 214 9.09 0.72 4.04
C ILE A 214 8.06 1.72 3.52
N THR A 215 8.25 2.98 3.86
CA THR A 215 7.51 4.10 3.23
C THR A 215 8.37 4.67 2.11
N VAL A 216 7.78 4.80 0.92
CA VAL A 216 8.46 5.33 -0.26
C VAL A 216 7.80 6.63 -0.68
N GLU A 217 8.59 7.69 -0.72
CA GLU A 217 8.17 9.05 -1.03
C GLU A 217 8.45 9.34 -2.52
N VAL A 218 7.39 9.28 -3.33
CA VAL A 218 7.49 9.35 -4.80
C VAL A 218 7.35 10.81 -5.27
N GLY A 219 8.34 11.63 -4.94
CA GLY A 219 8.36 13.04 -5.33
C GLY A 219 7.32 13.89 -4.59
N THR A 220 6.73 14.84 -5.30
CA THR A 220 5.94 15.95 -4.73
C THR A 220 4.44 15.68 -4.80
N GLY A 221 3.72 15.97 -3.72
CA GLY A 221 2.25 15.89 -3.69
C GLY A 221 1.56 16.79 -4.71
N LYS A 222 0.40 16.35 -5.20
CA LYS A 222 -0.42 17.01 -6.26
C LYS A 222 0.22 17.21 -7.63
N VAL A 223 1.44 16.74 -7.86
CA VAL A 223 2.10 16.80 -9.17
C VAL A 223 2.28 15.37 -9.69
N THR A 224 2.09 15.18 -10.98
CA THR A 224 2.39 13.91 -11.64
C THR A 224 3.81 13.93 -12.19
N GLU A 225 4.70 13.13 -11.60
CA GLU A 225 6.12 13.09 -11.94
C GLU A 225 6.50 11.72 -12.50
N LYS A 226 6.32 11.56 -13.81
CA LYS A 226 6.50 10.27 -14.52
C LYS A 226 7.87 9.61 -14.24
N ASN A 227 8.94 10.39 -14.15
CA ASN A 227 10.28 9.86 -13.85
C ASN A 227 10.33 9.16 -12.49
N TYR A 228 9.78 9.77 -11.43
CA TYR A 228 9.77 9.18 -10.10
C TYR A 228 8.86 7.95 -10.03
N ILE A 229 7.71 7.99 -10.73
CA ILE A 229 6.83 6.83 -10.86
C ILE A 229 7.58 5.65 -11.50
N GLU A 230 8.26 5.86 -12.63
CA GLU A 230 9.02 4.80 -13.31
C GLU A 230 10.16 4.24 -12.44
N ARG A 231 10.84 5.12 -11.69
CA ARG A 231 11.88 4.69 -10.73
C ARG A 231 11.31 3.86 -9.59
N ALA A 232 10.20 4.28 -8.99
CA ALA A 232 9.55 3.56 -7.89
C ALA A 232 9.01 2.20 -8.36
N VAL A 233 8.41 2.12 -9.55
CA VAL A 233 7.99 0.85 -10.17
C VAL A 233 9.19 -0.10 -10.34
N ARG A 234 10.32 0.40 -10.83
CA ARG A 234 11.56 -0.38 -10.97
C ARG A 234 12.09 -0.86 -9.61
N GLY A 235 12.06 0.00 -8.59
CA GLY A 235 12.46 -0.37 -7.23
C GLY A 235 11.59 -1.46 -6.61
N ILE A 236 10.27 -1.38 -6.81
CA ILE A 236 9.34 -2.44 -6.38
C ILE A 236 9.64 -3.75 -7.11
N LYS A 237 9.89 -3.73 -8.43
CA LYS A 237 10.31 -4.92 -9.17
C LYS A 237 11.60 -5.53 -8.61
N ASN A 238 12.61 -4.72 -8.31
CA ASN A 238 13.84 -5.16 -7.68
C ASN A 238 13.58 -5.85 -6.32
N ILE A 239 12.71 -5.28 -5.48
CA ILE A 239 12.32 -5.88 -4.19
C ILE A 239 11.67 -7.26 -4.40
N LEU A 240 10.74 -7.36 -5.36
CA LEU A 240 10.06 -8.62 -5.66
C LEU A 240 11.03 -9.67 -6.24
N THR A 241 11.93 -9.27 -7.13
CA THR A 241 13.00 -10.13 -7.68
C THR A 241 13.96 -10.62 -6.59
N PHE A 242 14.39 -9.72 -5.69
CA PHE A 242 15.22 -10.07 -4.54
C PHE A 242 14.57 -11.12 -3.65
N ASN A 243 13.26 -11.04 -3.47
CA ASN A 243 12.45 -12.02 -2.74
C ASN A 243 12.01 -13.22 -3.61
N LYS A 244 12.59 -13.39 -4.80
CA LYS A 244 12.34 -14.52 -5.73
C LYS A 244 10.91 -14.65 -6.23
N MET A 245 10.15 -13.56 -6.22
CA MET A 245 8.76 -13.53 -6.71
C MET A 245 8.65 -13.26 -8.22
N LEU A 246 9.74 -12.79 -8.84
CA LEU A 246 9.84 -12.53 -10.27
C LEU A 246 11.05 -13.28 -10.84
N ASP A 247 10.89 -13.84 -12.04
CA ASP A 247 12.02 -14.33 -12.86
C ASP A 247 12.53 -13.15 -13.71
N ASP A 248 13.29 -12.27 -13.06
CA ASP A 248 13.88 -11.08 -13.67
C ASP A 248 15.27 -10.84 -13.09
N SER A 249 16.04 -9.94 -13.69
CA SER A 249 17.33 -9.49 -13.17
C SER A 249 17.16 -8.22 -12.33
N ILE A 250 17.86 -8.14 -11.20
CA ILE A 250 17.90 -6.91 -10.41
C ILE A 250 18.61 -5.84 -11.23
N THR A 251 17.94 -4.72 -11.47
CA THR A 251 18.58 -3.56 -12.09
C THR A 251 19.50 -2.90 -11.06
N ALA A 252 20.80 -2.92 -11.33
CA ALA A 252 21.81 -2.41 -10.41
C ALA A 252 21.58 -0.92 -10.04
N PRO A 253 21.88 -0.52 -8.79
CA PRO A 253 21.86 0.87 -8.37
C PRO A 253 22.76 1.74 -9.25
N LYS A 254 22.33 2.98 -9.54
CA LYS A 254 23.19 3.91 -10.31
C LYS A 254 24.38 4.45 -9.51
N TYR A 255 24.33 4.42 -8.18
CA TYR A 255 25.35 5.03 -7.31
C TYR A 255 25.63 4.19 -6.04
N GLU A 256 26.88 4.25 -5.56
CA GLU A 256 27.27 3.80 -4.21
C GLU A 256 26.61 4.74 -3.18
N ARG A 257 25.89 4.18 -2.20
CA ARG A 257 24.91 4.96 -1.42
C ARG A 257 25.45 5.39 -0.07
N THR A 258 25.32 6.68 0.24
CA THR A 258 25.53 7.22 1.57
C THR A 258 24.30 6.96 2.43
N VAL A 259 24.44 6.15 3.48
CA VAL A 259 23.43 6.01 4.54
C VAL A 259 23.63 7.17 5.50
N HIS A 260 22.60 7.98 5.73
CA HIS A 260 22.61 9.11 6.67
C HIS A 260 21.84 8.77 7.94
#